data_AF-A0AAW7DMU8-F1
#
_entry.id   AF-A0AAW7DMU8-F1
#
_cell.length_a   1.000
_cell.length_b   1.000
_cell.length_c   1.000
_cell.angle_alpha   90.00
_cell.angle_beta   90.00
_cell.angle_gamma   90.00
#
_symmetry.space_group_name_H-M   'P 1'
#
loop_
_entity.id
_entity.type
_entity.pdbx_description
1 polymer ?
#
loop_
_entity_poly.entity_id
_entity_poly.type
_entity_poly.pdbx_seq_one_letter_code
_entity_poly.pdbx_strand_id
1 'polypeptide(L)'
;MKNITYLLLILFFSCSEEKNKPIPQQYEEYIPINEKTIHFGNHEMSLKFTSHQPIELSILDNYNLLVKTKKENDLSELSIVNTNGEIVRKHTHQDSYTNGKEQFIKGYLVNFEKKYFKTWAFDEIQDEKKIIQENELLNYSTDKASEQIENIYKTAEFITVDYDHDYKYLEQKKVEEDTDTSNRKLAVIYIKPTVYIINYLKQNTWYQFYTTNNIMKKISLDDVLSSGVNSLFEKYNSEEKEWEVIPNENIKYQYFYKIKKTKIVKPSGGNSPAYKAKWWLGNLYLKVNIDKDTLKIYDKLYLDEEWLHTSIEINGKKVGTFYDINKNPIKPFMLYHNNNLNYHLFTNDINKLYFIQKKNNY
;
A
#
# COMPACT_ATOMS: atom_id res chain seq x y z
N MET A 1 80.10 17.55 -8.85
CA MET A 1 78.68 17.77 -9.22
C MET A 1 78.16 16.50 -9.90
N LYS A 2 77.37 15.69 -9.20
CA LYS A 2 76.74 14.48 -9.75
C LYS A 2 75.23 14.75 -9.84
N ASN A 3 74.69 14.84 -11.05
CA ASN A 3 73.27 14.92 -11.30
C ASN A 3 72.63 13.56 -11.01
N ILE A 4 71.70 13.52 -10.07
CA ILE A 4 70.85 12.36 -9.79
C ILE A 4 69.57 12.55 -10.60
N THR A 5 69.41 11.73 -11.62
CA THR A 5 68.19 11.63 -12.43
C THR A 5 67.14 10.87 -11.63
N TYR A 6 66.06 11.55 -11.23
CA TYR A 6 64.89 10.90 -10.64
C TYR A 6 64.10 10.16 -11.72
N LEU A 7 64.12 8.82 -11.67
CA LEU A 7 63.25 7.97 -12.47
C LEU A 7 61.85 8.00 -11.83
N LEU A 8 60.90 8.68 -12.49
CA LEU A 8 59.51 8.73 -12.04
C LEU A 8 58.82 7.41 -12.43
N LEU A 9 58.66 6.51 -11.46
CA LEU A 9 57.93 5.25 -11.65
C LEU A 9 56.43 5.55 -11.62
N ILE A 10 55.81 5.67 -12.79
CA ILE A 10 54.35 5.76 -12.90
C ILE A 10 53.78 4.36 -12.61
N LEU A 11 53.33 4.16 -11.37
CA LEU A 11 52.49 3.03 -11.00
C LEU A 11 51.13 3.21 -11.67
N PHE A 12 50.94 2.52 -12.80
CA PHE A 12 49.60 2.22 -13.30
C PHE A 12 48.91 1.34 -12.26
N PHE A 13 48.12 1.97 -11.38
CA PHE A 13 47.05 1.26 -10.70
C PHE A 13 46.07 0.79 -11.77
N SER A 14 46.25 -0.44 -12.26
CA SER A 14 45.19 -1.14 -12.95
C SER A 14 44.02 -1.18 -11.99
N CYS A 15 42.94 -0.47 -12.33
CA CYS A 15 41.65 -0.68 -11.70
C CYS A 15 41.31 -2.13 -12.00
N SER A 16 41.44 -3.03 -11.01
CA SER A 16 40.97 -4.40 -11.17
C SER A 16 39.46 -4.29 -11.36
N GLU A 17 39.00 -4.34 -12.61
CA GLU A 17 37.65 -4.77 -12.90
C GLU A 17 37.49 -6.10 -12.16
N GLU A 18 36.67 -6.12 -11.11
CA GLU A 18 36.25 -7.37 -10.49
C GLU A 18 35.66 -8.20 -11.62
N LYS A 19 36.43 -9.18 -12.11
CA LYS A 19 35.95 -10.11 -13.13
C LYS A 19 34.71 -10.77 -12.55
N ASN A 20 33.57 -10.54 -13.18
CA ASN A 20 32.31 -11.16 -12.80
C ASN A 20 32.52 -12.67 -12.78
N LYS A 21 32.48 -13.27 -11.59
CA LYS A 21 32.52 -14.73 -11.42
C LYS A 21 31.36 -15.30 -12.24
N PRO A 22 31.49 -16.39 -12.99
CA PRO A 22 30.34 -16.97 -13.69
C PRO A 22 29.20 -17.29 -12.71
N ILE A 23 27.95 -17.22 -13.19
CA ILE A 23 26.79 -17.63 -12.40
C ILE A 23 26.99 -19.10 -12.01
N PRO A 24 26.80 -19.49 -10.73
CA PRO A 24 26.93 -20.90 -10.36
C PRO A 24 25.90 -21.75 -11.12
N GLN A 25 26.34 -22.89 -11.66
CA GLN A 25 25.55 -23.76 -12.55
C GLN A 25 24.13 -24.08 -12.01
N GLN A 26 24.00 -24.29 -10.70
CA GLN A 26 22.71 -24.59 -10.06
C GLN A 26 21.66 -23.46 -10.16
N TYR A 27 22.06 -22.25 -10.59
CA TYR A 27 21.18 -21.10 -10.78
C TYR A 27 20.91 -20.77 -12.25
N GLU A 28 21.49 -21.51 -13.20
CA GLU A 28 21.30 -21.28 -14.65
C GLU A 28 19.85 -21.54 -15.11
N GLU A 29 19.13 -22.43 -14.42
CA GLU A 29 17.72 -22.78 -14.74
C GLU A 29 16.70 -21.76 -14.21
N TYR A 30 17.12 -20.73 -13.48
CA TYR A 30 16.19 -19.76 -12.90
C TYR A 30 15.76 -18.76 -13.96
N ILE A 31 14.47 -18.44 -13.95
CA ILE A 31 13.85 -17.57 -14.96
C ILE A 31 13.67 -16.17 -14.36
N PRO A 32 13.91 -15.08 -15.10
CA PRO A 32 13.67 -13.75 -14.57
C PRO A 32 12.16 -13.53 -14.34
N ILE A 33 11.81 -12.91 -13.21
CA ILE A 33 10.41 -12.67 -12.80
C ILE A 33 9.61 -11.77 -13.77
N ASN A 34 10.31 -11.01 -14.62
CA ASN A 34 9.69 -10.09 -15.58
C ASN A 34 9.26 -10.78 -16.89
N GLU A 35 9.46 -12.09 -17.04
CA GLU A 35 8.88 -12.85 -18.14
C GLU A 35 7.35 -12.75 -18.14
N LYS A 36 6.75 -12.72 -19.34
CA LYS A 36 5.30 -12.57 -19.50
C LYS A 36 4.51 -13.72 -18.84
N THR A 37 5.03 -14.94 -18.99
CA THR A 37 4.44 -16.14 -18.40
C THR A 37 5.56 -17.13 -18.09
N ILE A 38 5.58 -17.65 -16.86
CA ILE A 38 6.59 -18.60 -16.40
C ILE A 38 5.92 -19.93 -16.13
N HIS A 39 6.32 -20.96 -16.86
CA HIS A 39 5.80 -22.32 -16.68
C HIS A 39 6.71 -23.13 -15.76
N PHE A 40 6.12 -23.89 -14.83
CA PHE A 40 6.87 -24.75 -13.92
C PHE A 40 5.97 -25.90 -13.43
N GLY A 41 6.44 -27.14 -13.53
CA GLY A 41 5.61 -28.31 -13.20
C GLY A 41 4.25 -28.29 -13.92
N ASN A 42 3.16 -28.41 -13.15
CA ASN A 42 1.78 -28.32 -13.62
C ASN A 42 1.18 -26.91 -13.54
N HIS A 43 2.00 -25.90 -13.26
CA HIS A 43 1.57 -24.53 -13.01
C HIS A 43 2.16 -23.53 -14.00
N GLU A 44 1.51 -22.39 -14.09
CA GLU A 44 2.02 -21.20 -14.75
C GLU A 44 1.82 -19.98 -13.86
N MET A 45 2.77 -19.05 -13.92
CA MET A 45 2.68 -17.73 -13.30
C MET A 45 2.55 -16.68 -14.39
N SER A 46 1.58 -15.78 -14.28
CA SER A 46 1.41 -14.66 -15.22
C SER A 46 1.09 -13.36 -14.48
N LEU A 47 1.65 -12.25 -14.96
CA LEU A 47 1.32 -10.92 -14.46
C LEU A 47 -0.10 -10.55 -14.91
N LYS A 48 -1.00 -10.26 -13.97
CA LYS A 48 -2.40 -9.92 -14.26
C LYS A 48 -2.70 -8.44 -14.07
N PHE A 49 -2.10 -7.80 -13.07
CA PHE A 49 -2.36 -6.39 -12.77
C PHE A 49 -1.06 -5.62 -12.56
N THR A 50 -1.08 -4.38 -13.03
CA THR A 50 -0.09 -3.33 -12.76
C THR A 50 -0.81 -2.06 -12.34
N SER A 51 -0.16 -1.30 -11.46
CA SER A 51 -0.71 -0.11 -10.85
C SER A 51 0.39 0.94 -10.62
N HIS A 52 0.03 2.22 -10.59
CA HIS A 52 0.93 3.33 -10.22
C HIS A 52 1.01 3.53 -8.69
N GLN A 53 0.05 2.96 -7.96
CA GLN A 53 -0.01 2.95 -6.50
C GLN A 53 -0.16 1.50 -6.00
N PRO A 54 0.08 1.22 -4.70
CA PRO A 54 -0.08 -0.12 -4.15
C PRO A 54 -1.45 -0.71 -4.49
N ILE A 55 -1.47 -1.96 -4.94
CA ILE A 55 -2.69 -2.68 -5.28
C ILE A 55 -3.40 -3.07 -3.97
N GLU A 56 -4.68 -2.69 -3.84
CA GLU A 56 -5.53 -3.10 -2.72
C GLU A 56 -6.29 -4.38 -3.09
N LEU A 57 -6.37 -5.34 -2.17
CA LEU A 57 -6.88 -6.69 -2.43
C LEU A 57 -7.84 -7.17 -1.34
N SER A 58 -9.03 -7.66 -1.71
CA SER A 58 -9.96 -8.24 -0.74
C SER A 58 -10.63 -9.48 -1.27
N ILE A 59 -10.83 -10.48 -0.41
CA ILE A 59 -11.75 -11.58 -0.70
C ILE A 59 -13.17 -11.13 -0.32
N LEU A 60 -14.11 -11.31 -1.23
CA LEU A 60 -15.53 -11.06 -1.01
C LEU A 60 -16.21 -12.29 -0.39
N ASP A 61 -17.42 -12.13 0.15
CA ASP A 61 -18.16 -13.22 0.80
C ASP A 61 -18.48 -14.40 -0.14
N ASN A 62 -18.52 -14.14 -1.45
CA ASN A 62 -18.67 -15.17 -2.49
C ASN A 62 -17.32 -15.75 -2.99
N TYR A 63 -16.23 -15.49 -2.26
CA TYR A 63 -14.86 -15.89 -2.55
C TYR A 63 -14.22 -15.26 -3.78
N ASN A 64 -14.91 -14.37 -4.49
CA ASN A 64 -14.28 -13.61 -5.56
C ASN A 64 -13.22 -12.66 -4.98
N LEU A 65 -12.17 -12.42 -5.75
CA LEU A 65 -11.14 -11.45 -5.43
C LEU A 65 -11.53 -10.09 -5.99
N LEU A 66 -11.59 -9.08 -5.13
CA LEU A 66 -11.57 -7.68 -5.52
C LEU A 66 -10.11 -7.23 -5.66
N VAL A 67 -9.81 -6.60 -6.79
CA VAL A 67 -8.54 -5.96 -7.08
C VAL A 67 -8.79 -4.49 -7.38
N LYS A 68 -8.14 -3.58 -6.65
CA LYS A 68 -8.17 -2.15 -6.96
C LYS A 68 -6.79 -1.68 -7.37
N THR A 69 -6.73 -1.02 -8.52
CA THR A 69 -5.50 -0.46 -9.09
C THR A 69 -5.68 1.02 -9.38
N LYS A 70 -4.56 1.75 -9.45
CA LYS A 70 -4.49 3.14 -9.86
C LYS A 70 -3.76 3.23 -11.20
N LYS A 71 -4.39 3.84 -12.20
CA LYS A 71 -3.80 4.14 -13.50
C LYS A 71 -3.30 5.59 -13.52
N GLU A 72 -2.74 6.00 -14.66
CA GLU A 72 -2.36 7.40 -14.88
C GLU A 72 -3.54 8.36 -14.69
N ASN A 73 -3.21 9.62 -14.41
CA ASN A 73 -4.18 10.70 -14.19
C ASN A 73 -5.18 10.40 -13.07
N ASP A 74 -4.80 9.66 -12.03
CA ASP A 74 -5.66 9.33 -10.90
C ASP A 74 -6.92 8.52 -11.23
N LEU A 75 -6.95 7.79 -12.35
CA LEU A 75 -8.03 6.87 -12.67
C LEU A 75 -7.93 5.60 -11.80
N SER A 76 -8.90 5.40 -10.92
CA SER A 76 -9.04 4.19 -10.11
C SER A 76 -9.81 3.13 -10.89
N GLU A 77 -9.29 1.90 -10.95
CA GLU A 77 -9.95 0.74 -11.56
C GLU A 77 -10.16 -0.34 -10.49
N LEU A 78 -11.42 -0.75 -10.31
CA LEU A 78 -11.79 -1.93 -9.52
C LEU A 78 -12.16 -3.08 -10.45
N SER A 79 -11.64 -4.26 -10.16
CA SER A 79 -11.93 -5.50 -10.87
C SER A 79 -12.41 -6.57 -9.90
N ILE A 80 -13.45 -7.29 -10.26
CA ILE A 80 -13.86 -8.53 -9.59
C ILE A 80 -13.35 -9.69 -10.41
N VAL A 81 -12.57 -10.55 -9.77
CA VAL A 81 -11.98 -11.76 -10.32
C VAL A 81 -12.68 -12.96 -9.69
N ASN A 82 -13.18 -13.86 -10.52
CA ASN A 82 -13.85 -15.07 -10.04
C ASN A 82 -12.85 -16.08 -9.45
N THR A 83 -13.36 -17.16 -8.86
CA THR A 83 -12.55 -18.23 -8.24
C THR A 83 -11.61 -18.95 -9.22
N ASN A 84 -11.79 -18.80 -10.53
CA ASN A 84 -10.94 -19.35 -11.59
C ASN A 84 -9.87 -18.37 -12.09
N GLY A 85 -9.81 -17.15 -11.55
CA GLY A 85 -8.82 -16.14 -11.94
C GLY A 85 -9.24 -15.30 -13.15
N GLU A 86 -10.51 -15.34 -13.55
CA GLU A 86 -11.04 -14.56 -14.67
C GLU A 86 -11.66 -13.25 -14.17
N ILE A 87 -11.36 -12.14 -14.84
CA ILE A 87 -12.01 -10.86 -14.52
C ILE A 87 -13.44 -10.90 -15.06
N VAL A 88 -14.41 -10.92 -14.14
CA VAL A 88 -15.84 -10.97 -14.49
C VAL A 88 -16.49 -9.61 -14.51
N ARG A 89 -15.95 -8.63 -13.76
CA ARG A 89 -16.49 -7.27 -13.71
C ARG A 89 -15.38 -6.23 -13.54
N LYS A 90 -15.61 -5.05 -14.11
CA LYS A 90 -14.75 -3.88 -13.97
C LYS A 90 -15.56 -2.62 -13.71
N HIS A 91 -14.98 -1.72 -12.94
CA HIS A 91 -15.49 -0.38 -12.67
C HIS A 91 -14.34 0.60 -12.65
N THR A 92 -14.55 1.80 -13.20
CA THR A 92 -13.54 2.85 -13.25
C THR A 92 -14.10 4.15 -12.74
N HIS A 93 -13.32 4.86 -11.95
CA HIS A 93 -13.69 6.18 -11.43
C HIS A 93 -12.50 7.12 -11.43
N GLN A 94 -12.76 8.35 -11.85
CA GLN A 94 -11.76 9.40 -11.92
C GLN A 94 -11.72 10.14 -10.59
N ASP A 95 -10.80 9.74 -9.70
CA ASP A 95 -10.62 10.41 -8.42
C ASP A 95 -10.13 11.84 -8.69
N SER A 96 -10.79 12.81 -8.07
CA SER A 96 -10.35 14.21 -8.05
C SER A 96 -11.09 14.94 -6.93
N TYR A 97 -10.61 16.12 -6.55
CA TYR A 97 -11.36 16.99 -5.63
C TYR A 97 -12.78 17.29 -6.13
N THR A 98 -12.95 17.38 -7.45
CA THR A 98 -14.27 17.65 -8.06
C THR A 98 -15.16 16.43 -8.10
N ASN A 99 -14.63 15.21 -8.19
CA ASN A 99 -15.43 13.97 -8.30
C ASN A 99 -15.51 13.18 -6.99
N GLY A 100 -14.72 13.56 -5.99
CA GLY A 100 -14.47 12.76 -4.80
C GLY A 100 -13.77 11.44 -5.11
N LYS A 101 -13.40 10.73 -4.05
CA LYS A 101 -12.82 9.38 -4.13
C LYS A 101 -13.89 8.32 -3.93
N GLU A 102 -13.94 7.34 -4.82
CA GLU A 102 -14.72 6.11 -4.58
C GLU A 102 -13.88 5.08 -3.80
N GLN A 103 -14.45 4.56 -2.73
CA GLN A 103 -13.85 3.56 -1.86
C GLN A 103 -14.70 2.29 -1.87
N PHE A 104 -14.05 1.13 -1.83
CA PHE A 104 -14.77 -0.14 -1.70
C PHE A 104 -14.83 -0.57 -0.24
N ILE A 105 -16.04 -0.58 0.33
CA ILE A 105 -16.25 -0.85 1.76
C ILE A 105 -17.42 -1.79 1.91
N LYS A 106 -17.19 -2.96 2.53
CA LYS A 106 -18.22 -3.98 2.82
C LYS A 106 -19.08 -4.34 1.59
N GLY A 107 -18.47 -4.41 0.41
CA GLY A 107 -19.18 -4.72 -0.83
C GLY A 107 -19.82 -3.54 -1.56
N TYR A 108 -19.77 -2.34 -0.98
CA TYR A 108 -20.30 -1.12 -1.59
C TYR A 108 -19.17 -0.28 -2.20
N LEU A 109 -19.45 0.38 -3.32
CA LEU A 109 -18.65 1.52 -3.77
C LEU A 109 -19.23 2.78 -3.15
N VAL A 110 -18.45 3.48 -2.34
CA VAL A 110 -18.93 4.61 -1.53
C VAL A 110 -18.10 5.85 -1.86
N ASN A 111 -18.78 6.97 -2.09
CA ASN A 111 -18.16 8.28 -2.25
C ASN A 111 -18.75 9.22 -1.21
N PHE A 112 -18.03 9.36 -0.09
CA PHE A 112 -18.48 10.17 1.05
C PHE A 112 -18.53 11.67 0.75
N GLU A 113 -17.66 12.16 -0.13
CA GLU A 113 -17.65 13.57 -0.55
C GLU A 113 -18.84 13.91 -1.47
N LYS A 114 -19.21 12.97 -2.35
CA LYS A 114 -20.38 13.09 -3.23
C LYS A 114 -21.66 12.52 -2.65
N LYS A 115 -21.58 11.97 -1.44
CA LYS A 115 -22.72 11.52 -0.64
C LYS A 115 -23.55 10.46 -1.38
N TYR A 116 -22.90 9.54 -2.07
CA TYR A 116 -23.57 8.40 -2.69
C TYR A 116 -22.84 7.09 -2.42
N PHE A 117 -23.56 5.99 -2.65
CA PHE A 117 -23.01 4.65 -2.69
C PHE A 117 -23.68 3.81 -3.80
N LYS A 118 -23.02 2.75 -4.25
CA LYS A 118 -23.49 1.80 -5.27
C LYS A 118 -23.36 0.38 -4.74
N THR A 119 -24.29 -0.49 -5.12
CA THR A 119 -24.28 -1.94 -4.80
C THR A 119 -23.57 -2.79 -5.85
N TRP A 120 -22.85 -2.16 -6.78
CA TRP A 120 -22.21 -2.75 -7.95
C TRP A 120 -21.55 -4.13 -7.75
N ALA A 121 -20.86 -4.39 -6.63
CA ALA A 121 -20.23 -5.69 -6.41
C ALA A 121 -21.21 -6.83 -6.09
N PHE A 122 -22.43 -6.53 -5.66
CA PHE A 122 -23.46 -7.52 -5.36
C PHE A 122 -24.37 -7.82 -6.56
N ASP A 123 -24.85 -6.78 -7.23
CA ASP A 123 -25.97 -6.87 -8.18
C ASP A 123 -25.66 -6.25 -9.55
N GLU A 124 -24.43 -5.77 -9.77
CA GLU A 124 -23.97 -5.09 -10.99
C GLU A 124 -24.66 -3.73 -11.24
N ILE A 125 -25.53 -3.30 -10.33
CA ILE A 125 -26.25 -2.04 -10.45
C ILE A 125 -25.30 -0.88 -10.14
N GLN A 126 -25.14 0.01 -11.11
CA GLN A 126 -24.31 1.21 -11.00
C GLN A 126 -25.08 2.43 -10.48
N ASP A 127 -26.38 2.28 -10.23
CA ASP A 127 -27.23 3.37 -9.75
C ASP A 127 -26.74 3.90 -8.40
N GLU A 128 -26.66 5.22 -8.33
CA GLU A 128 -26.25 5.94 -7.14
C GLU A 128 -27.41 6.01 -6.14
N LYS A 129 -27.18 5.45 -4.95
CA LYS A 129 -28.04 5.62 -3.78
C LYS A 129 -27.46 6.73 -2.91
N LYS A 130 -28.30 7.67 -2.48
CA LYS A 130 -27.85 8.78 -1.63
C LYS A 130 -27.50 8.29 -0.22
N ILE A 131 -26.40 8.80 0.32
CA ILE A 131 -26.04 8.66 1.73
C ILE A 131 -26.97 9.56 2.56
N ILE A 132 -27.59 9.01 3.59
CA ILE A 132 -28.48 9.76 4.48
C ILE A 132 -27.64 10.67 5.37
N GLN A 133 -27.92 11.97 5.31
CA GLN A 133 -27.20 12.99 6.08
C GLN A 133 -27.96 13.27 7.38
N GLU A 134 -27.27 13.14 8.51
CA GLU A 134 -27.83 13.36 9.84
C GLU A 134 -27.07 14.48 10.56
N ASN A 135 -27.83 15.45 11.07
CA ASN A 135 -27.27 16.60 11.79
C ASN A 135 -26.22 17.41 10.99
N GLU A 136 -26.30 17.43 9.66
CA GLU A 136 -25.37 18.17 8.78
C GLU A 136 -25.26 19.66 9.14
N LEU A 137 -26.39 20.27 9.55
CA LEU A 137 -26.44 21.67 9.98
C LEU A 137 -26.02 21.88 11.45
N LEU A 138 -25.57 20.82 12.13
CA LEU A 138 -25.11 20.86 13.54
C LEU A 138 -26.16 21.42 14.52
N ASN A 139 -27.44 21.12 14.30
CA ASN A 139 -28.57 21.61 15.10
C ASN A 139 -28.85 20.79 16.38
N TYR A 140 -28.21 19.63 16.55
CA TYR A 140 -28.41 18.80 17.73
C TYR A 140 -27.74 19.43 18.95
N SER A 141 -28.40 19.34 20.11
CA SER A 141 -27.75 19.64 21.39
C SER A 141 -26.64 18.63 21.68
N THR A 142 -25.69 18.99 22.54
CA THR A 142 -24.60 18.11 22.96
C THR A 142 -25.12 16.76 23.48
N ASP A 143 -26.16 16.76 24.31
CA ASP A 143 -26.75 15.53 24.87
C ASP A 143 -27.38 14.66 23.79
N LYS A 144 -28.15 15.27 22.87
CA LYS A 144 -28.79 14.55 21.76
C LYS A 144 -27.75 13.97 20.79
N ALA A 145 -26.68 14.72 20.52
CA ALA A 145 -25.57 14.24 19.71
C ALA A 145 -24.84 13.06 20.39
N SER A 146 -24.60 13.13 21.71
CA SER A 146 -24.03 12.02 22.47
C SER A 146 -24.90 10.77 22.42
N GLU A 147 -26.21 10.89 22.61
CA GLU A 147 -27.14 9.76 22.51
C GLU A 147 -27.10 9.12 21.12
N GLN A 148 -27.11 9.93 20.06
CA GLN A 148 -27.01 9.43 18.69
C GLN A 148 -25.67 8.73 18.44
N ILE A 149 -24.56 9.28 18.94
CA ILE A 149 -23.23 8.63 18.85
C ILE A 149 -23.29 7.25 19.50
N GLU A 150 -23.80 7.12 20.73
CA GLU A 150 -23.90 5.82 21.40
C GLU A 150 -24.77 4.84 20.61
N ASN A 151 -25.88 5.31 20.03
CA ASN A 151 -26.75 4.50 19.20
C ASN A 151 -26.07 4.02 17.91
N ILE A 152 -25.26 4.86 17.27
CA ILE A 152 -24.47 4.48 16.08
C ILE A 152 -23.49 3.37 16.45
N TYR A 153 -22.66 3.56 17.48
CA TYR A 153 -21.67 2.56 17.92
C TYR A 153 -22.31 1.25 18.40
N LYS A 154 -23.56 1.28 18.87
CA LYS A 154 -24.30 0.09 19.29
C LYS A 154 -24.97 -0.66 18.13
N THR A 155 -25.38 0.03 17.06
CA THR A 155 -26.28 -0.54 16.04
C THR A 155 -25.73 -0.60 14.63
N ALA A 156 -24.62 0.07 14.34
CA ALA A 156 -24.00 0.04 13.02
C ALA A 156 -23.31 -1.30 12.75
N GLU A 157 -23.39 -1.75 11.50
CA GLU A 157 -22.68 -2.92 10.98
C GLU A 157 -21.22 -2.58 10.65
N PHE A 158 -20.95 -1.31 10.38
CA PHE A 158 -19.64 -0.77 10.08
C PHE A 158 -19.58 0.72 10.39
N ILE A 159 -18.43 1.19 10.85
CA ILE A 159 -18.18 2.60 11.19
C ILE A 159 -16.85 3.02 10.56
N THR A 160 -16.82 4.24 10.04
CA THR A 160 -15.59 4.95 9.73
C THR A 160 -15.72 6.44 10.05
N VAL A 161 -14.67 7.04 10.56
CA VAL A 161 -14.68 8.43 11.01
C VAL A 161 -13.73 9.28 10.17
N ASP A 162 -14.24 10.43 9.74
CA ASP A 162 -13.48 11.51 9.11
C ASP A 162 -13.62 12.80 9.93
N TYR A 163 -12.87 13.84 9.61
CA TYR A 163 -12.89 15.12 10.30
C TYR A 163 -12.70 16.30 9.33
N ASP A 164 -13.44 17.38 9.60
CA ASP A 164 -13.35 18.63 8.85
C ASP A 164 -13.11 19.81 9.81
N HIS A 165 -11.97 20.49 9.63
CA HIS A 165 -11.59 21.68 10.39
C HIS A 165 -12.13 22.99 9.79
N ASP A 166 -12.59 22.96 8.54
CA ASP A 166 -13.07 24.11 7.78
C ASP A 166 -14.54 23.99 7.37
N TYR A 167 -15.29 23.18 8.12
CA TYR A 167 -16.70 22.91 7.85
C TYR A 167 -17.53 24.21 7.75
N LYS A 168 -18.16 24.42 6.58
CA LYS A 168 -18.74 25.72 6.16
C LYS A 168 -19.84 26.27 7.08
N TYR A 169 -20.51 25.41 7.85
CA TYR A 169 -21.60 25.80 8.76
C TYR A 169 -21.13 26.35 10.10
N LEU A 170 -19.82 26.38 10.35
CA LEU A 170 -19.23 27.10 11.48
C LEU A 170 -18.99 28.56 11.09
N GLU A 171 -20.06 29.31 10.85
CA GLU A 171 -19.95 30.77 10.73
C GLU A 171 -19.50 31.37 12.07
N GLN A 172 -18.42 32.15 12.03
CA GLN A 172 -17.90 32.84 13.20
C GLN A 172 -18.94 33.83 13.74
N LYS A 173 -19.45 33.60 14.96
CA LYS A 173 -19.96 34.71 15.77
C LYS A 173 -18.78 35.66 15.99
N LYS A 174 -18.82 36.82 15.33
CA LYS A 174 -17.83 37.88 15.49
C LYS A 174 -17.74 38.32 16.95
N VAL A 175 -16.49 38.49 17.37
CA VAL A 175 -15.93 39.23 18.51
C VAL A 175 -16.84 40.38 18.99
N GLU A 176 -17.30 40.31 20.24
CA GLU A 176 -17.45 41.52 21.05
C GLU A 176 -16.05 41.92 21.51
N GLU A 177 -15.65 43.16 21.22
CA GLU A 177 -14.43 43.75 21.76
C GLU A 177 -14.66 43.99 23.26
N ASP A 178 -14.09 43.14 24.12
CA ASP A 178 -14.06 43.43 25.55
C ASP A 178 -12.74 44.11 25.90
N THR A 179 -12.83 45.38 26.28
CA THR A 179 -11.71 46.13 26.84
C THR A 179 -11.63 45.83 28.32
N ASP A 180 -10.65 45.01 28.73
CA ASP A 180 -10.26 44.97 30.13
C ASP A 180 -9.78 46.36 30.58
N THR A 181 -10.00 46.65 31.87
CA THR A 181 -9.59 47.82 32.66
C THR A 181 -8.11 48.26 32.51
N SER A 182 -7.30 47.49 31.78
CA SER A 182 -5.87 47.72 31.54
C SER A 182 -5.50 48.18 30.12
N ASN A 183 -6.48 48.46 29.23
CA ASN A 183 -6.25 48.97 27.85
C ASN A 183 -5.37 48.05 26.96
N ARG A 184 -5.22 46.76 27.31
CA ARG A 184 -4.48 45.78 26.49
C ARG A 184 -5.42 45.13 25.48
N LYS A 185 -5.09 45.22 24.20
CA LYS A 185 -5.75 44.45 23.13
C LYS A 185 -5.43 42.96 23.34
N LEU A 186 -6.39 42.20 23.87
CA LEU A 186 -6.31 40.74 23.89
C LEU A 186 -6.70 40.21 22.52
N ALA A 187 -5.81 39.45 21.89
CA ALA A 187 -6.17 38.68 20.69
C ALA A 187 -6.99 37.47 21.13
N VAL A 188 -8.30 37.50 20.93
CA VAL A 188 -9.14 36.31 21.07
C VAL A 188 -8.92 35.42 19.84
N ILE A 189 -8.14 34.36 20.00
CA ILE A 189 -7.95 33.34 18.96
C ILE A 189 -9.18 32.43 18.97
N TYR A 190 -10.07 32.58 17.99
CA TYR A 190 -11.18 31.65 17.78
C TYR A 190 -10.68 30.43 17.02
N ILE A 191 -10.57 29.29 17.72
CA ILE A 191 -10.33 28.00 17.09
C ILE A 191 -11.68 27.49 16.58
N LYS A 192 -11.84 27.34 15.26
CA LYS A 192 -13.02 26.68 14.70
C LYS A 192 -13.11 25.26 15.30
N PRO A 193 -14.26 24.85 15.85
CA PRO A 193 -14.39 23.50 16.38
C PRO A 193 -14.22 22.48 15.24
N THR A 194 -13.56 21.38 15.54
CA THR A 194 -13.46 20.27 14.58
C THR A 194 -14.81 19.59 14.47
N VAL A 195 -15.28 19.37 13.23
CA VAL A 195 -16.46 18.56 12.97
C VAL A 195 -16.01 17.14 12.70
N TYR A 196 -16.48 16.20 13.51
CA TYR A 196 -16.34 14.78 13.26
C TYR A 196 -17.49 14.30 12.38
N ILE A 197 -17.15 13.52 11.35
CA ILE A 197 -18.09 12.93 10.40
C ILE A 197 -18.05 11.42 10.60
N ILE A 198 -19.07 10.88 11.26
CA ILE A 198 -19.21 9.45 11.47
C ILE A 198 -19.99 8.87 10.29
N ASN A 199 -19.29 8.18 9.40
CA ASN A 199 -19.91 7.42 8.33
C ASN A 199 -20.22 6.01 8.86
N TYR A 200 -21.45 5.54 8.64
CA TYR A 200 -21.83 4.22 9.14
C TYR A 200 -22.79 3.49 8.22
N LEU A 201 -22.67 2.16 8.21
CA LEU A 201 -23.56 1.26 7.50
C LEU A 201 -24.57 0.67 8.49
N LYS A 202 -25.85 0.72 8.14
CA LYS A 202 -26.92 0.08 8.89
C LYS A 202 -28.00 -0.39 7.93
N GLN A 203 -28.36 -1.67 8.01
CA GLN A 203 -29.43 -2.26 7.20
C GLN A 203 -29.27 -1.94 5.70
N ASN A 204 -28.07 -2.19 5.17
CA ASN A 204 -27.70 -1.93 3.76
C ASN A 204 -27.81 -0.46 3.29
N THR A 205 -27.88 0.49 4.22
CA THR A 205 -27.96 1.93 3.92
C THR A 205 -26.80 2.67 4.59
N TRP A 206 -26.17 3.56 3.84
CA TRP A 206 -25.10 4.42 4.34
C TRP A 206 -25.64 5.73 4.90
N TYR A 207 -25.07 6.12 6.03
CA TYR A 207 -25.39 7.33 6.76
C TYR A 207 -24.11 8.14 7.03
N GLN A 208 -24.27 9.45 7.19
CA GLN A 208 -23.24 10.39 7.61
C GLN A 208 -23.79 11.26 8.75
N PHE A 209 -23.25 11.08 9.95
CA PHE A 209 -23.62 11.87 11.11
C PHE A 209 -22.53 12.90 11.43
N TYR A 210 -22.93 14.16 11.52
CA TYR A 210 -22.02 15.29 11.78
C TYR A 210 -22.11 15.74 13.24
N THR A 211 -20.98 15.93 13.91
CA THR A 211 -20.95 16.36 15.31
C THR A 211 -19.69 17.15 15.67
N THR A 212 -19.82 18.06 16.62
CA THR A 212 -18.70 18.75 17.27
C THR A 212 -18.32 18.11 18.62
N ASN A 213 -19.09 17.10 19.07
CA ASN A 213 -18.75 16.36 20.28
C ASN A 213 -17.43 15.62 20.08
N ASN A 214 -16.55 15.70 21.07
CA ASN A 214 -15.27 15.01 21.01
C ASN A 214 -15.48 13.50 21.14
N ILE A 215 -15.21 12.77 20.06
CA ILE A 215 -15.32 11.30 19.99
C ILE A 215 -13.95 10.60 19.99
N MET A 216 -12.84 11.31 20.20
CA MET A 216 -11.47 10.76 20.10
C MET A 216 -11.23 9.53 20.98
N LYS A 217 -11.93 9.40 22.12
CA LYS A 217 -11.81 8.25 23.01
C LYS A 217 -12.60 7.01 22.55
N LYS A 218 -13.50 7.19 21.58
CA LYS A 218 -14.35 6.13 21.00
C LYS A 218 -13.85 5.64 19.66
N ILE A 219 -13.09 6.48 18.95
CA ILE A 219 -12.47 6.12 17.67
C ILE A 219 -11.39 5.07 17.94
N SER A 220 -11.60 3.86 17.41
CA SER A 220 -10.54 2.87 17.27
C SER A 220 -9.69 3.20 16.05
N LEU A 221 -8.47 2.65 16.00
CA LEU A 221 -7.64 2.78 14.81
C LEU A 221 -8.33 2.16 13.57
N ASP A 222 -9.09 1.09 13.77
CA ASP A 222 -9.85 0.43 12.70
C ASP A 222 -10.95 1.34 12.12
N ASP A 223 -11.56 2.22 12.93
CA ASP A 223 -12.56 3.20 12.48
C ASP A 223 -11.94 4.32 11.62
N VAL A 224 -10.62 4.51 11.67
CA VAL A 224 -9.89 5.50 10.87
C VAL A 224 -9.25 4.84 9.65
N LEU A 225 -8.71 3.63 9.83
CA LEU A 225 -8.03 2.85 8.79
C LEU A 225 -8.99 2.09 7.86
N SER A 226 -10.28 2.10 8.17
CA SER A 226 -11.43 1.53 7.44
C SER A 226 -11.54 1.90 5.96
N SER A 227 -10.71 2.82 5.46
CA SER A 227 -10.41 2.91 4.03
C SER A 227 -9.48 1.77 3.58
N GLY A 228 -9.99 0.53 3.60
CA GLY A 228 -9.62 -0.48 2.61
C GLY A 228 -8.15 -0.88 2.50
N VAL A 229 -7.35 -0.83 3.57
CA VAL A 229 -6.04 -1.52 3.57
C VAL A 229 -6.24 -3.01 3.83
N ASN A 230 -7.09 -3.66 3.04
CA ASN A 230 -7.05 -5.10 2.90
C ASN A 230 -5.84 -5.38 2.02
N SER A 231 -4.71 -5.68 2.66
CA SER A 231 -3.62 -6.34 1.98
C SER A 231 -3.70 -7.82 2.37
N LEU A 232 -4.03 -8.68 1.41
CA LEU A 232 -3.94 -10.14 1.62
C LEU A 232 -2.52 -10.59 1.97
N PHE A 233 -1.53 -9.71 1.81
CA PHE A 233 -0.12 -9.97 2.04
C PHE A 233 0.46 -9.29 3.29
N GLU A 234 -0.23 -8.30 3.86
CA GLU A 234 0.30 -7.48 4.95
C GLU A 234 -0.70 -7.37 6.10
N LYS A 235 -0.19 -7.26 7.32
CA LYS A 235 -0.97 -6.99 8.51
C LYS A 235 -0.45 -5.72 9.17
N TYR A 236 -1.35 -4.97 9.79
CA TYR A 236 -0.95 -3.82 10.59
C TYR A 236 -0.37 -4.30 11.92
N ASN A 237 0.84 -3.87 12.25
CA ASN A 237 1.43 -4.03 13.57
C ASN A 237 1.14 -2.77 14.39
N SER A 238 0.28 -2.89 15.40
CA SER A 238 -0.10 -1.77 16.27
C SER A 238 1.01 -1.27 17.19
N GLU A 239 1.99 -2.11 17.51
CA GLU A 239 3.11 -1.75 18.38
C GLU A 239 4.10 -0.84 17.64
N GLU A 240 4.52 -1.28 16.45
CA GLU A 240 5.44 -0.55 15.56
C GLU A 240 4.72 0.56 14.77
N LYS A 241 3.39 0.52 14.75
CA LYS A 241 2.52 1.40 13.96
C LYS A 241 2.78 1.35 12.45
N GLU A 242 3.18 0.17 11.95
CA GLU A 242 3.57 -0.05 10.56
C GLU A 242 2.87 -1.28 9.95
N TRP A 243 2.79 -1.30 8.61
CA TRP A 243 2.29 -2.46 7.85
C TRP A 243 3.42 -3.45 7.57
N GLU A 244 3.28 -4.65 8.12
CA GLU A 244 4.26 -5.72 8.01
C GLU A 244 3.81 -6.80 7.03
N VAL A 245 4.75 -7.29 6.22
CA VAL A 245 4.50 -8.45 5.36
C VAL A 245 4.25 -9.69 6.21
N ILE A 246 3.20 -10.44 5.88
CA ILE A 246 2.91 -11.75 6.45
C ILE A 246 3.94 -12.74 5.89
N PRO A 247 4.83 -13.33 6.72
CA PRO A 247 5.83 -14.26 6.24
C PRO A 247 5.21 -15.50 5.59
N ASN A 248 5.79 -15.98 4.50
CA ASN A 248 5.35 -17.20 3.83
C ASN A 248 6.49 -18.19 3.67
N GLU A 249 6.38 -19.35 4.32
CA GLU A 249 7.40 -20.40 4.37
C GLU A 249 7.68 -21.04 3.00
N ASN A 250 6.76 -20.90 2.05
CA ASN A 250 6.92 -21.40 0.70
C ASN A 250 7.90 -20.57 -0.14
N ILE A 251 8.24 -19.35 0.30
CA ILE A 251 9.22 -18.49 -0.37
C ILE A 251 10.58 -18.66 0.31
N LYS A 252 11.58 -19.11 -0.47
CA LYS A 252 12.93 -19.36 0.03
C LYS A 252 13.97 -18.64 -0.82
N TYR A 253 14.59 -17.61 -0.27
CA TYR A 253 15.72 -16.93 -0.89
C TYR A 253 16.97 -17.81 -0.85
N GLN A 254 17.58 -18.03 -2.01
CA GLN A 254 18.66 -19.00 -2.19
C GLN A 254 20.03 -18.33 -2.29
N TYR A 255 20.13 -17.24 -3.06
CA TYR A 255 21.41 -16.63 -3.39
C TYR A 255 21.25 -15.23 -3.98
N PHE A 256 22.25 -14.37 -3.75
CA PHE A 256 22.37 -13.10 -4.46
C PHE A 256 23.68 -13.09 -5.26
N TYR A 257 23.54 -13.11 -6.59
CA TYR A 257 24.66 -13.05 -7.51
C TYR A 257 25.04 -11.60 -7.78
N LYS A 258 26.22 -11.20 -7.28
CA LYS A 258 26.75 -9.84 -7.42
C LYS A 258 27.33 -9.65 -8.82
N ILE A 259 26.77 -8.72 -9.59
CA ILE A 259 27.18 -8.41 -10.97
C ILE A 259 28.11 -7.19 -11.01
N LYS A 260 27.79 -6.13 -10.28
CA LYS A 260 28.59 -4.90 -10.32
C LYS A 260 28.41 -4.04 -9.09
N LYS A 261 29.50 -3.55 -8.53
CA LYS A 261 29.44 -2.53 -7.49
C LYS A 261 29.20 -1.15 -8.10
N THR A 262 28.11 -0.50 -7.71
CA THR A 262 27.64 0.77 -8.26
C THR A 262 27.66 1.86 -7.20
N LYS A 263 28.17 3.04 -7.55
CA LYS A 263 28.09 4.22 -6.68
C LYS A 263 26.68 4.79 -6.73
N ILE A 264 26.04 4.91 -5.59
CA ILE A 264 24.69 5.43 -5.45
C ILE A 264 24.76 6.75 -4.69
N VAL A 265 24.10 7.77 -5.23
CA VAL A 265 23.95 9.07 -4.57
C VAL A 265 22.49 9.16 -4.16
N LYS A 266 22.22 9.28 -2.86
CA LYS A 266 20.88 9.57 -2.34
C LYS A 266 20.83 11.01 -1.81
N PRO A 267 19.78 11.77 -2.15
CA PRO A 267 19.55 13.05 -1.51
C PRO A 267 19.35 12.82 0.00
N SER A 268 20.05 13.59 0.84
CA SER A 268 19.77 13.64 2.26
C SER A 268 18.77 14.78 2.51
N GLY A 269 17.74 14.53 3.32
CA GLY A 269 16.77 15.57 3.67
C GLY A 269 17.42 16.72 4.47
N GLY A 270 16.76 17.89 4.48
CA GLY A 270 17.11 19.00 5.37
C GLY A 270 18.51 19.59 5.16
N ASN A 271 18.82 20.09 3.96
CA ASN A 271 20.09 20.75 3.60
C ASN A 271 21.38 19.94 3.89
N SER A 272 21.26 18.64 4.17
CA SER A 272 22.42 17.79 4.42
C SER A 272 23.07 17.35 3.10
N PRO A 273 24.41 17.19 3.04
CA PRO A 273 25.09 16.67 1.86
C PRO A 273 24.52 15.32 1.45
N ALA A 274 24.38 15.10 0.14
CA ALA A 274 23.91 13.82 -0.39
C ALA A 274 24.82 12.67 0.09
N TYR A 275 24.20 11.59 0.55
CA TYR A 275 24.91 10.39 0.98
C TYR A 275 25.38 9.59 -0.24
N LYS A 276 26.66 9.19 -0.22
CA LYS A 276 27.28 8.37 -1.27
C LYS A 276 27.49 6.96 -0.72
N ALA A 277 26.77 6.00 -1.28
CA ALA A 277 26.87 4.59 -0.94
C ALA A 277 27.49 3.79 -2.10
N LYS A 278 27.96 2.58 -1.82
CA LYS A 278 28.34 1.61 -2.86
C LYS A 278 27.48 0.35 -2.71
N TRP A 279 26.53 0.17 -3.60
CA TRP A 279 25.63 -0.98 -3.60
C TRP A 279 26.02 -1.99 -4.67
N TRP A 280 25.71 -3.26 -4.44
CA TRP A 280 25.86 -4.29 -5.45
C TRP A 280 24.62 -4.38 -6.32
N LEU A 281 24.74 -4.12 -7.61
CA LEU A 281 23.74 -4.57 -8.58
C LEU A 281 23.91 -6.07 -8.80
N GLY A 282 22.83 -6.82 -8.75
CA GLY A 282 22.86 -8.28 -8.87
C GLY A 282 21.50 -8.91 -9.09
N ASN A 283 21.47 -10.24 -9.05
CA ASN A 283 20.26 -11.04 -9.18
C ASN A 283 19.99 -11.78 -7.86
N LEU A 284 18.81 -11.58 -7.28
CA LEU A 284 18.30 -12.33 -6.12
C LEU A 284 17.53 -13.55 -6.62
N TYR A 285 18.04 -14.74 -6.34
CA TYR A 285 17.45 -16.02 -6.69
C TYR A 285 16.59 -16.53 -5.54
N LEU A 286 15.38 -16.98 -5.85
CA LEU A 286 14.44 -17.52 -4.88
C LEU A 286 13.66 -18.71 -5.46
N LYS A 287 13.19 -19.56 -4.56
CA LYS A 287 12.25 -20.63 -4.86
C LYS A 287 10.90 -20.31 -4.26
N VAL A 288 9.83 -20.64 -4.96
CA VAL A 288 8.46 -20.58 -4.45
C VAL A 288 7.84 -21.96 -4.62
N ASN A 289 7.47 -22.60 -3.52
CA ASN A 289 6.80 -23.90 -3.54
C ASN A 289 5.30 -23.72 -3.69
N ILE A 290 4.71 -24.40 -4.67
CA ILE A 290 3.28 -24.38 -4.96
C ILE A 290 2.84 -25.83 -5.14
N ASP A 291 1.99 -26.31 -4.24
CA ASP A 291 1.64 -27.73 -4.14
C ASP A 291 2.89 -28.63 -4.08
N LYS A 292 3.13 -29.42 -5.14
CA LYS A 292 4.29 -30.32 -5.31
C LYS A 292 5.35 -29.76 -6.25
N ASP A 293 5.08 -28.60 -6.87
CA ASP A 293 5.95 -27.97 -7.85
C ASP A 293 6.77 -26.82 -7.22
N THR A 294 7.92 -26.51 -7.83
CA THR A 294 8.78 -25.41 -7.39
C THR A 294 9.02 -24.45 -8.53
N LEU A 295 8.60 -23.20 -8.34
CA LEU A 295 8.97 -22.07 -9.19
C LEU A 295 10.39 -21.59 -8.82
N LYS A 296 11.30 -21.57 -9.79
CA LYS A 296 12.67 -21.05 -9.64
C LYS A 296 12.79 -19.75 -10.41
N ILE A 297 12.90 -18.62 -9.71
CA ILE A 297 12.94 -17.29 -10.33
C ILE A 297 14.02 -16.41 -9.74
N TYR A 298 14.43 -15.40 -10.50
CA TYR A 298 15.27 -14.32 -9.97
C TYR A 298 14.73 -12.94 -10.31
N ASP A 299 15.10 -11.97 -9.47
CA ASP A 299 14.84 -10.55 -9.72
C ASP A 299 16.15 -9.75 -9.66
N LYS A 300 16.21 -8.68 -10.44
CA LYS A 300 17.39 -7.82 -10.58
C LYS A 300 17.28 -6.65 -9.61
N LEU A 301 18.15 -6.61 -8.61
CA LEU A 301 18.06 -5.70 -7.47
C LEU A 301 19.42 -5.09 -7.14
N TYR A 302 19.39 -4.01 -6.36
CA TYR A 302 20.56 -3.55 -5.62
C TYR A 302 20.56 -4.16 -4.21
N LEU A 303 21.75 -4.47 -3.70
CA LEU A 303 22.00 -4.87 -2.32
C LEU A 303 22.93 -3.87 -1.66
N ASP A 304 22.45 -3.28 -0.57
CA ASP A 304 23.27 -2.55 0.39
C ASP A 304 23.64 -3.48 1.55
N GLU A 305 24.92 -3.84 1.65
CA GLU A 305 25.40 -4.75 2.71
C GLU A 305 25.65 -4.02 4.05
N GLU A 306 25.68 -2.69 4.06
CA GLU A 306 25.95 -1.90 5.28
C GLU A 306 24.71 -1.73 6.15
N TRP A 307 23.52 -1.89 5.56
CA TRP A 307 22.23 -1.67 6.23
C TRP A 307 21.40 -2.96 6.22
N LEU A 308 20.78 -3.33 7.34
CA LEU A 308 20.06 -4.60 7.52
C LEU A 308 18.56 -4.41 7.79
N HIS A 309 17.90 -3.56 6.99
CA HIS A 309 16.48 -3.23 7.17
C HIS A 309 15.51 -4.20 6.50
N THR A 310 15.88 -4.89 5.41
CA THR A 310 14.98 -5.91 4.84
C THR A 310 14.96 -7.18 5.68
N SER A 311 13.80 -7.82 5.79
CA SER A 311 13.63 -9.14 6.41
C SER A 311 13.99 -10.31 5.49
N ILE A 312 14.60 -10.04 4.33
CA ILE A 312 15.07 -11.07 3.39
C ILE A 312 16.32 -11.75 3.96
N GLU A 313 16.22 -13.06 4.19
CA GLU A 313 17.32 -13.88 4.70
C GLU A 313 17.73 -14.94 3.68
N ILE A 314 19.04 -15.03 3.43
CA ILE A 314 19.63 -16.08 2.59
C ILE A 314 20.33 -17.08 3.50
N ASN A 315 19.86 -18.32 3.51
CA ASN A 315 20.36 -19.37 4.41
C ASN A 315 20.33 -18.96 5.90
N GLY A 316 19.24 -18.31 6.33
CA GLY A 316 19.03 -17.86 7.72
C GLY A 316 19.93 -16.70 8.15
N LYS A 317 20.49 -15.95 7.20
CA LYS A 317 21.31 -14.77 7.47
C LYS A 317 20.78 -13.57 6.70
N LYS A 318 20.61 -12.45 7.40
CA LYS A 318 20.41 -11.14 6.76
C LYS A 318 21.70 -10.76 6.02
N VAL A 319 21.57 -10.43 4.75
CA VAL A 319 22.72 -10.12 3.87
C VAL A 319 22.82 -8.65 3.52
N GLY A 320 21.84 -7.84 3.94
CA GLY A 320 21.75 -6.42 3.60
C GLY A 320 20.32 -5.96 3.46
N THR A 321 20.16 -4.80 2.82
CA THR A 321 18.89 -4.21 2.42
C THR A 321 18.80 -4.24 0.90
N PHE A 322 17.73 -4.81 0.38
CA PHE A 322 17.47 -4.86 -1.05
C PHE A 322 16.70 -3.63 -1.53
N TYR A 323 17.05 -3.16 -2.72
CA TYR A 323 16.40 -2.04 -3.40
C TYR A 323 16.07 -2.40 -4.84
N ASP A 324 14.96 -1.86 -5.33
CA ASP A 324 14.55 -1.99 -6.73
C ASP A 324 15.50 -1.21 -7.67
N ILE A 325 15.25 -1.29 -8.97
CA ILE A 325 16.04 -0.56 -9.98
C ILE A 325 15.93 0.97 -9.86
N ASN A 326 14.89 1.47 -9.19
CA ASN A 326 14.65 2.88 -8.88
C ASN A 326 15.26 3.31 -7.53
N LYS A 327 15.91 2.40 -6.79
CA LYS A 327 16.58 2.60 -5.50
C LYS A 327 15.61 2.80 -4.32
N ASN A 328 14.38 2.32 -4.44
CA ASN A 328 13.41 2.21 -3.36
C ASN A 328 13.62 0.90 -2.60
N PRO A 329 13.57 0.89 -1.26
CA PRO A 329 13.70 -0.34 -0.49
C PRO A 329 12.56 -1.28 -0.85
N ILE A 330 12.87 -2.55 -1.11
CA ILE A 330 11.83 -3.54 -1.40
C ILE A 330 11.34 -4.17 -0.11
N LYS A 331 10.06 -4.52 -0.11
CA LYS A 331 9.53 -5.49 0.85
C LYS A 331 9.92 -6.92 0.39
N PRO A 332 9.89 -7.92 1.29
CA PRO A 332 9.94 -9.31 0.87
C PRO A 332 8.89 -9.63 -0.18
N PHE A 333 9.12 -10.71 -0.90
CA PHE A 333 8.21 -11.22 -1.89
C PHE A 333 7.07 -11.88 -1.14
N MET A 334 5.87 -11.82 -1.71
CA MET A 334 4.64 -12.17 -1.00
C MET A 334 3.86 -13.21 -1.78
N LEU A 335 3.29 -14.17 -1.06
CA LEU A 335 2.48 -15.25 -1.61
C LEU A 335 1.25 -15.42 -0.71
N TYR A 336 0.08 -15.49 -1.33
CA TYR A 336 -1.19 -15.69 -0.67
C TYR A 336 -1.94 -16.86 -1.32
N HIS A 337 -2.54 -17.68 -0.46
CA HIS A 337 -3.34 -18.83 -0.85
C HIS A 337 -4.68 -18.80 -0.11
N ASN A 338 -5.74 -19.20 -0.82
CA ASN A 338 -7.07 -19.39 -0.26
C ASN A 338 -7.66 -20.66 -0.86
N ASN A 339 -8.21 -21.54 -0.03
CA ASN A 339 -8.76 -22.84 -0.47
C ASN A 339 -9.92 -22.73 -1.46
N ASN A 340 -10.58 -21.57 -1.52
CA ASN A 340 -11.71 -21.32 -2.43
C ASN A 340 -11.28 -20.70 -3.77
N LEU A 341 -9.99 -20.41 -3.95
CA LEU A 341 -9.43 -19.90 -5.21
C LEU A 341 -8.65 -21.02 -5.92
N ASN A 342 -8.87 -21.18 -7.22
CA ASN A 342 -8.13 -22.13 -8.07
C ASN A 342 -6.77 -21.58 -8.53
N TYR A 343 -6.29 -20.52 -7.88
CA TYR A 343 -5.04 -19.84 -8.16
C TYR A 343 -4.44 -19.26 -6.87
N HIS A 344 -3.13 -19.06 -6.88
CA HIS A 344 -2.41 -18.34 -5.83
C HIS A 344 -2.08 -16.92 -6.28
N LEU A 345 -1.98 -16.00 -5.33
CA LEU A 345 -1.54 -14.63 -5.58
C LEU A 345 -0.08 -14.51 -5.21
N PHE A 346 0.71 -13.91 -6.09
CA PHE A 346 2.13 -13.70 -5.87
C PHE A 346 2.54 -12.27 -6.27
N THR A 347 3.50 -11.70 -5.55
CA THR A 347 4.07 -10.41 -5.91
C THR A 347 5.50 -10.21 -5.40
N ASN A 348 6.30 -9.47 -6.17
CA ASN A 348 7.60 -8.93 -5.79
C ASN A 348 7.58 -7.40 -5.61
N ASP A 349 6.44 -6.75 -5.84
CA ASP A 349 6.26 -5.31 -5.85
C ASP A 349 4.77 -5.02 -5.56
N ILE A 350 4.48 -4.21 -4.54
CA ILE A 350 3.10 -3.85 -4.15
C ILE A 350 2.26 -3.26 -5.30
N ASN A 351 2.90 -2.82 -6.39
CA ASN A 351 2.26 -2.29 -7.59
C ASN A 351 1.98 -3.34 -8.67
N LYS A 352 2.34 -4.61 -8.45
CA LYS A 352 2.17 -5.73 -9.39
C LYS A 352 1.46 -6.90 -8.71
N LEU A 353 0.62 -7.60 -9.47
CA LEU A 353 -0.03 -8.83 -9.01
C LEU A 353 0.06 -9.92 -10.06
N TYR A 354 0.68 -11.03 -9.68
CA TYR A 354 0.80 -12.24 -10.47
C TYR A 354 -0.18 -13.28 -9.97
N PHE A 355 -0.76 -14.04 -10.91
CA PHE A 355 -1.53 -15.23 -10.59
C PHE A 355 -0.70 -16.46 -10.92
N ILE A 356 -0.69 -17.42 -10.00
CA ILE A 356 -0.14 -18.75 -10.21
C ILE A 356 -1.32 -19.72 -10.30
N GLN A 357 -1.48 -20.37 -11.44
CA GLN A 357 -2.61 -21.25 -11.72
C GLN A 357 -2.14 -22.56 -12.34
N LYS A 358 -2.97 -23.60 -12.28
CA LYS A 358 -2.69 -24.84 -13.02
C LYS A 358 -2.73 -24.56 -14.52
N LYS A 359 -1.83 -25.19 -15.27
CA LYS A 359 -1.82 -25.11 -16.73
C LYS A 359 -3.12 -25.67 -17.28
N ASN A 360 -3.71 -24.97 -18.25
CA ASN A 360 -4.76 -25.53 -19.06
C ASN A 360 -4.12 -26.57 -19.99
N ASN A 361 -4.36 -27.85 -19.72
CA ASN A 361 -3.99 -28.93 -20.64
C ASN A 361 -4.91 -28.80 -21.87
N TYR A 362 -4.39 -28.22 -22.96
CA TYR A 362 -5.03 -28.30 -24.27
C TYR A 362 -4.56 -29.54 -25.01
#